data_AF-A0A939AAM5-F1
#
_entry.id   AF-A0A939AAM5-F1
#
_cell.length_a   1.000
_cell.length_b   1.000
_cell.length_c   1.000
_cell.angle_alpha   90.00
_cell.angle_beta   90.00
_cell.angle_gamma   90.00
#
_symmetry.space_group_name_H-M   'P 1'
#
loop_
_entity.id
_entity.type
_entity.pdbx_description
1 polymer ?
#
loop_
_entity_poly.entity_id
_entity_poly.type
_entity_poly.pdbx_seq_one_letter_code
_entity_poly.pdbx_strand_id
1 'polypeptide(L)'
;MKLLSVHEDSNSSLALFSGDEVLFAAAEERFTRSKFQHGFPHRCLEHVKRAFGIGLEEADVVIAGNPHHFLARLPGLLPGGEHDFFGPAQKAYLSFQHAIPSSRLLRAATRGVSSTAFRARHGRKVRFVDHHTAHGYSAYATSGFPEAVAVSADNMGDGYAAKVFDCSGGRCRELYGSRALRS
;
A
#
# COMPACT_ATOMS: atom_id res chain seq x y z
N MET A 1 -13.17 -1.36 16.48
CA MET A 1 -13.06 -1.62 15.03
C MET A 1 -11.79 -2.43 14.79
N LYS A 2 -11.83 -3.46 13.92
CA LYS A 2 -10.63 -4.20 13.52
C LYS A 2 -10.27 -3.83 12.09
N LEU A 3 -9.00 -3.52 11.84
CA LEU A 3 -8.50 -3.07 10.55
C LEU A 3 -7.28 -3.89 10.15
N LEU A 4 -7.29 -4.43 8.94
CA LEU A 4 -6.14 -5.03 8.28
C LEU A 4 -5.60 -4.03 7.26
N SER A 5 -4.39 -3.52 7.52
CA SER A 5 -3.62 -2.72 6.56
C SER A 5 -2.68 -3.65 5.82
N VAL A 6 -2.76 -3.65 4.49
CA VAL A 6 -2.04 -4.56 3.60
C VAL A 6 -1.19 -3.76 2.63
N HIS A 7 0.07 -4.15 2.47
CA HIS A 7 0.91 -3.76 1.35
C HIS A 7 1.13 -5.01 0.48
N GLU A 8 0.75 -4.95 -0.78
CA GLU A 8 0.74 -6.12 -1.69
C GLU A 8 1.62 -5.95 -2.94
N ASP A 9 2.64 -5.09 -2.83
CA ASP A 9 3.62 -4.79 -3.87
C ASP A 9 4.95 -5.51 -3.56
N SER A 10 6.08 -4.99 -4.06
CA SER A 10 7.42 -5.30 -3.53
C SER A 10 7.47 -4.99 -2.03
N ASN A 11 8.00 -5.89 -1.20
CA ASN A 11 7.92 -5.82 0.28
C ASN A 11 6.51 -5.96 0.83
N SER A 12 5.88 -7.06 0.45
CA SER A 12 4.59 -7.50 0.98
C SER A 12 4.58 -7.51 2.51
N SER A 13 3.58 -6.87 3.11
CA SER A 13 3.46 -6.75 4.56
C SER A 13 2.02 -6.55 5.00
N LEU A 14 1.75 -6.88 6.27
CA LEU A 14 0.43 -6.78 6.86
C LEU A 14 0.54 -6.27 8.31
N ALA A 15 -0.37 -5.36 8.66
CA ALA A 15 -0.58 -4.91 10.03
C ALA A 15 -2.05 -5.04 10.43
N LEU A 16 -2.28 -5.55 11.64
CA LEU A 16 -3.59 -5.65 12.29
C LEU A 16 -3.70 -4.58 13.37
N PHE A 17 -4.79 -3.81 13.29
CA PHE A 17 -5.14 -2.79 14.26
C PHE A 17 -6.44 -3.12 14.99
N SER A 18 -6.54 -2.65 16.22
CA SER A 18 -7.75 -2.66 17.04
C SER A 18 -8.00 -1.28 17.63
N GLY A 19 -8.78 -0.46 16.94
CA GLY A 19 -8.81 0.98 17.22
C GLY A 19 -7.45 1.59 16.88
N ASP A 20 -6.84 2.29 17.83
CA ASP A 20 -5.54 2.97 17.66
C ASP A 20 -4.34 2.07 18.01
N GLU A 21 -4.59 0.85 18.47
CA GLU A 21 -3.55 -0.09 18.88
C GLU A 21 -3.13 -1.01 17.73
N VAL A 22 -1.82 -1.15 17.52
CA VAL A 22 -1.22 -2.15 16.62
C VAL A 22 -1.10 -3.47 17.38
N LEU A 23 -1.88 -4.48 16.99
CA LEU A 23 -1.82 -5.81 17.60
C LEU A 23 -0.78 -6.71 16.92
N PHE A 24 -0.53 -6.50 15.64
CA PHE A 24 0.44 -7.26 14.86
C PHE A 24 0.93 -6.43 13.68
N ALA A 25 2.22 -6.53 13.35
CA ALA A 25 2.79 -5.99 12.13
C ALA A 25 3.98 -6.83 11.69
N ALA A 26 3.97 -7.33 10.46
CA ALA A 26 5.08 -8.12 9.92
C ALA A 26 5.17 -8.03 8.40
N ALA A 27 6.40 -8.14 7.90
CA ALA A 27 6.67 -8.37 6.49
C ALA A 27 6.58 -9.86 6.15
N GLU A 28 6.02 -10.19 4.99
CA GLU A 28 5.81 -11.55 4.51
C GLU A 28 7.13 -12.34 4.41
N GLU A 29 8.23 -11.66 4.06
CA GLU A 29 9.58 -12.25 3.99
C GLU A 29 10.04 -12.89 5.30
N ARG A 30 9.50 -12.45 6.45
CA ARG A 30 9.83 -13.04 7.76
C ARG A 30 9.33 -14.47 7.87
N PHE A 31 8.22 -14.78 7.19
CA PHE A 31 7.61 -16.11 7.14
C PHE A 31 8.10 -16.94 5.96
N THR A 32 8.23 -16.33 4.77
CA THR A 32 8.62 -17.06 3.56
C THR A 32 10.12 -17.27 3.44
N ARG A 33 10.92 -16.47 4.16
CA ARG A 33 12.39 -16.41 4.06
C ARG A 33 12.89 -16.02 2.67
N SER A 34 12.00 -15.51 1.82
CA SER A 34 12.30 -14.93 0.52
C SER A 34 12.40 -13.42 0.68
N LYS A 35 13.61 -12.87 0.47
CA LYS A 35 13.88 -11.44 0.64
C LYS A 35 13.07 -10.63 -0.36
N PHE A 36 12.56 -9.47 0.06
CA PHE A 36 11.74 -8.60 -0.79
C PHE A 36 10.50 -9.31 -1.37
N GLN A 37 9.92 -10.26 -0.62
CA GLN A 37 8.74 -11.02 -1.05
C GLN A 37 7.66 -10.07 -1.58
N HIS A 38 7.23 -10.30 -2.82
CA HIS A 38 6.23 -9.50 -3.50
C HIS A 38 4.84 -10.15 -3.42
N GLY A 39 3.81 -9.36 -3.74
CA GLY A 39 2.43 -9.82 -3.86
C GLY A 39 1.68 -9.80 -2.54
N PHE A 40 0.61 -10.58 -2.42
CA PHE A 40 -0.26 -10.56 -1.24
C PHE A 40 0.35 -11.34 -0.05
N PRO A 41 0.31 -10.80 1.19
CA PRO A 41 0.97 -11.39 2.36
C PRO A 41 0.15 -12.55 2.97
N HIS A 42 0.13 -13.70 2.28
CA HIS A 42 -0.68 -14.86 2.68
C HIS A 42 -0.24 -15.45 4.01
N ARG A 43 1.07 -15.59 4.26
CA ARG A 43 1.60 -16.17 5.50
C ARG A 43 1.36 -15.26 6.69
N CYS A 44 1.50 -13.95 6.53
CA CYS A 44 1.10 -13.01 7.57
C CYS A 44 -0.39 -13.13 7.89
N LEU A 45 -1.26 -13.20 6.87
CA LEU A 45 -2.71 -13.34 7.08
C LEU A 45 -3.06 -14.68 7.76
N GLU A 46 -2.44 -15.78 7.34
CA GLU A 46 -2.58 -17.09 7.99
C GLU A 46 -2.18 -17.02 9.47
N HIS A 47 -1.06 -16.35 9.77
CA HIS A 47 -0.62 -16.15 11.15
C HIS A 47 -1.62 -15.33 11.95
N VAL A 48 -2.10 -14.20 11.40
CA VAL A 48 -3.08 -13.35 12.07
C VAL A 48 -4.38 -14.11 12.36
N LYS A 49 -4.87 -14.88 11.39
CA LYS A 49 -6.06 -15.71 11.56
C LYS A 49 -5.87 -16.75 12.67
N ARG A 50 -4.71 -17.39 12.73
CA ARG A 50 -4.39 -18.39 13.77
C ARG A 50 -4.24 -17.77 15.17
N ALA A 51 -3.52 -16.65 15.28
CA ALA A 51 -3.15 -16.05 16.55
C ALA A 51 -4.26 -15.16 17.15
N PHE A 52 -5.03 -14.47 16.30
CA PHE A 52 -6.02 -13.47 16.74
C PHE A 52 -7.46 -13.83 16.36
N GLY A 53 -7.68 -14.89 15.57
CA GLY A 53 -9.02 -15.26 15.08
C GLY A 53 -9.61 -14.24 14.08
N ILE A 54 -8.77 -13.38 13.49
CA ILE A 54 -9.19 -12.31 12.58
C ILE A 54 -8.69 -12.63 11.17
N GLY A 55 -9.60 -12.72 10.22
CA GLY A 55 -9.32 -12.78 8.80
C GLY A 55 -9.87 -11.56 8.06
N LEU A 56 -9.96 -11.68 6.73
CA LEU A 56 -10.48 -10.61 5.86
C LEU A 56 -11.99 -10.37 6.03
N GLU A 57 -12.74 -11.33 6.59
CA GLU A 57 -14.19 -11.20 6.80
C GLU A 57 -14.50 -10.44 8.10
N GLU A 58 -13.65 -10.56 9.11
CA GLU A 58 -13.83 -9.99 10.44
C GLU A 58 -13.25 -8.58 10.59
N ALA A 59 -12.57 -8.06 9.57
CA ALA A 59 -11.91 -6.76 9.59
C ALA A 59 -12.24 -5.91 8.37
N ASP A 60 -12.17 -4.58 8.56
CA ASP A 60 -12.03 -3.66 7.44
C ASP A 60 -10.66 -3.87 6.80
N VAL A 61 -10.59 -3.79 5.46
CA VAL A 61 -9.33 -3.98 4.72
C VAL A 61 -8.96 -2.69 4.00
N VAL A 62 -7.75 -2.24 4.27
CA VAL A 62 -7.09 -1.14 3.58
C VAL A 62 -5.86 -1.67 2.88
N ILE A 63 -5.69 -1.31 1.61
CA ILE A 63 -4.45 -1.50 0.89
C ILE A 63 -3.72 -0.17 0.81
N ALA A 64 -2.51 -0.14 1.38
CA ALA A 64 -1.56 0.94 1.17
C ALA A 64 -0.92 0.76 -0.20
N GLY A 65 -1.04 1.77 -1.05
CA GLY A 65 -0.49 1.75 -2.40
C GLY A 65 -1.52 2.09 -3.47
N ASN A 66 -1.00 2.17 -4.69
CA ASN A 66 -1.72 2.77 -5.79
C ASN A 66 -2.98 1.96 -6.16
N PRO A 67 -4.19 2.55 -6.12
CA PRO A 67 -5.42 1.89 -6.56
C PRO A 67 -5.38 1.51 -8.04
N HIS A 68 -4.47 2.06 -8.83
CA HIS A 68 -4.25 1.78 -10.24
C HIS A 68 -3.22 0.66 -10.48
N HIS A 69 -2.65 0.10 -9.41
CA HIS A 69 -1.72 -1.03 -9.44
C HIS A 69 -2.43 -2.37 -9.75
N PHE A 70 -3.34 -2.40 -10.73
CA PHE A 70 -4.09 -3.62 -11.08
C PHE A 70 -3.20 -4.66 -11.78
N LEU A 71 -2.13 -4.23 -12.47
CA LEU A 71 -1.26 -5.13 -13.23
C LEU A 71 -0.50 -6.11 -12.32
N ALA A 72 0.02 -5.69 -11.16
CA ALA A 72 0.60 -6.63 -10.18
C ALA A 72 -0.40 -7.62 -9.59
N ARG A 73 -1.70 -7.27 -9.64
CA ARG A 73 -2.76 -8.12 -9.10
C ARG A 73 -3.24 -9.14 -10.11
N LEU A 74 -2.86 -8.98 -11.38
CA LEU A 74 -3.10 -9.96 -12.42
C LEU A 74 -1.98 -11.01 -12.40
N PRO A 75 -2.31 -12.30 -12.19
CA PRO A 75 -1.31 -13.35 -12.14
C PRO A 75 -0.47 -13.40 -13.42
N GLY A 76 0.87 -13.48 -13.28
CA GLY A 76 1.80 -13.74 -14.38
C GLY A 76 2.22 -12.54 -15.23
N LEU A 77 1.77 -11.32 -14.90
CA LEU A 77 2.06 -10.14 -15.72
C LEU A 77 3.27 -9.32 -15.25
N LEU A 78 3.62 -9.38 -13.96
CA LEU A 78 4.85 -8.77 -13.46
C LEU A 78 5.92 -9.83 -13.19
N PRO A 79 7.18 -9.56 -13.54
CA PRO A 79 8.27 -10.50 -13.32
C PRO A 79 8.43 -10.77 -11.82
N GLY A 80 8.26 -12.04 -11.43
CA GLY A 80 8.61 -12.53 -10.11
C GLY A 80 10.12 -12.74 -10.03
N GLY A 81 10.81 -11.80 -9.40
CA GLY A 81 12.26 -11.85 -9.19
C GLY A 81 12.68 -10.72 -8.25
N GLU A 82 13.96 -10.66 -7.90
CA GLU A 82 14.53 -9.45 -7.33
C GLU A 82 14.18 -8.32 -8.29
N HIS A 83 13.28 -7.43 -7.87
CA HIS A 83 12.91 -6.29 -8.69
C HIS A 83 14.22 -5.56 -8.96
N ASP A 84 14.63 -5.50 -10.23
CA ASP A 84 15.57 -4.48 -10.64
C ASP A 84 14.81 -3.15 -10.47
N PHE A 85 14.80 -2.64 -9.23
CA PHE A 85 14.07 -1.45 -8.80
C PHE A 85 14.45 -0.24 -9.65
N PHE A 86 15.57 -0.33 -10.38
CA PHE A 86 16.12 0.70 -11.24
C PHE A 86 16.17 0.30 -12.73
N GLY A 87 15.65 -0.88 -13.06
CA GLY A 87 15.66 -1.47 -14.39
C GLY A 87 14.67 -0.83 -15.37
N PRO A 88 14.84 -1.04 -16.69
CA PRO A 88 13.98 -0.46 -17.71
C PRO A 88 12.51 -0.87 -17.59
N ALA A 89 12.24 -2.14 -17.25
CA ALA A 89 10.88 -2.65 -17.09
C ALA A 89 10.15 -1.98 -15.93
N GLN A 90 10.82 -1.81 -14.78
CA GLN A 90 10.28 -1.09 -13.63
C GLN A 90 10.03 0.38 -14.00
N LYS A 91 10.97 1.06 -14.66
CA LYS A 91 10.78 2.46 -15.11
C LYS A 91 9.61 2.61 -16.09
N ALA A 92 9.43 1.68 -17.02
CA ALA A 92 8.29 1.69 -17.94
C ALA A 92 6.97 1.49 -17.19
N TYR A 93 6.95 0.56 -16.24
CA TYR A 93 5.81 0.31 -15.37
C TYR A 93 5.42 1.53 -14.54
N LEU A 94 6.41 2.15 -13.90
CA LEU A 94 6.29 3.39 -13.15
C LEU A 94 5.78 4.54 -14.04
N SER A 95 6.30 4.68 -15.26
CA SER A 95 5.83 5.70 -16.22
C SER A 95 4.37 5.50 -16.62
N PHE A 96 3.95 4.25 -16.87
CA PHE A 96 2.56 3.90 -17.11
C PHE A 96 1.67 4.27 -15.92
N GLN A 97 2.12 3.96 -14.70
CA GLN A 97 1.40 4.35 -13.48
C GLN A 97 1.24 5.86 -13.35
N HIS A 98 2.24 6.66 -13.74
CA HIS A 98 2.16 8.12 -13.71
C HIS A 98 1.15 8.69 -14.73
N ALA A 99 1.00 8.05 -15.89
CA ALA A 99 0.07 8.49 -16.91
C ALA A 99 -1.41 8.32 -16.49
N ILE A 100 -1.74 7.30 -15.69
CA ILE A 100 -3.13 7.01 -15.28
C ILE A 100 -3.76 8.17 -14.48
N PRO A 101 -3.10 8.74 -13.44
CA PRO A 101 -3.59 9.89 -12.70
C PRO A 101 -3.91 11.14 -13.52
N SER A 102 -3.33 11.31 -14.72
CA SER A 102 -3.57 12.49 -15.55
C SER A 102 -5.03 12.57 -16.07
N SER A 103 -5.74 11.44 -16.15
CA SER A 103 -7.13 11.38 -16.62
C SER A 103 -8.09 10.96 -15.51
N ARG A 104 -9.16 11.75 -15.29
CA ARG A 104 -10.23 11.40 -14.32
C ARG A 104 -10.92 10.08 -14.69
N LEU A 105 -11.16 9.85 -15.98
CA LEU A 105 -11.83 8.64 -16.47
C LEU A 105 -10.96 7.40 -16.25
N LEU A 106 -9.69 7.45 -16.65
CA LEU A 106 -8.76 6.33 -16.49
C LEU A 106 -8.54 5.99 -15.01
N ARG A 107 -8.43 7.00 -14.14
CA ARG A 107 -8.38 6.79 -12.68
C ARG A 107 -9.59 6.03 -12.16
N ALA A 108 -10.80 6.46 -12.50
CA ALA A 108 -12.02 5.81 -12.03
C ALA A 108 -12.11 4.36 -12.53
N ALA A 109 -11.81 4.14 -13.82
CA ALA A 109 -11.84 2.82 -14.43
C ALA A 109 -10.84 1.85 -13.77
N THR A 110 -9.56 2.23 -13.67
CA THR A 110 -8.50 1.37 -13.11
C THR A 110 -8.68 1.09 -11.62
N ARG A 111 -9.17 2.06 -10.83
CA ARG A 111 -9.56 1.82 -9.43
C ARG A 111 -10.71 0.81 -9.33
N GLY A 112 -11.69 0.90 -10.22
CA GLY A 112 -12.80 -0.05 -10.32
C GLY A 112 -12.32 -1.47 -10.64
N VAL A 113 -11.42 -1.59 -11.63
CA VAL A 113 -10.78 -2.87 -12.02
C VAL A 113 -10.02 -3.46 -10.85
N SER A 114 -9.16 -2.69 -10.19
CA SER A 114 -8.40 -3.09 -9.01
C SER A 114 -9.28 -3.60 -7.86
N SER A 115 -10.34 -2.85 -7.54
CA SER A 115 -11.28 -3.23 -6.48
C SER A 115 -12.03 -4.51 -6.83
N THR A 116 -12.42 -4.66 -8.10
CA THR A 116 -13.15 -5.83 -8.59
C THR A 116 -12.25 -7.07 -8.62
N ALA A 117 -11.00 -6.94 -9.09
CA ALA A 117 -10.02 -8.01 -9.10
C ALA A 117 -9.71 -8.49 -7.67
N PHE A 118 -9.51 -7.56 -6.73
CA PHE A 118 -9.33 -7.93 -5.32
C PHE A 118 -10.54 -8.67 -4.76
N ARG A 119 -11.75 -8.16 -5.02
CA ARG A 119 -12.99 -8.83 -4.58
C ARG A 119 -13.16 -10.20 -5.20
N ALA A 120 -12.82 -10.38 -6.48
CA ALA A 120 -12.90 -11.68 -7.15
C ALA A 120 -11.93 -12.70 -6.54
N ARG A 121 -10.74 -12.25 -6.11
CA ARG A 121 -9.71 -13.11 -5.51
C ARG A 121 -9.92 -13.39 -4.02
N HIS A 122 -10.50 -12.43 -3.28
CA HIS A 122 -10.54 -12.46 -1.81
C HIS A 122 -11.94 -12.31 -1.21
N GLY A 123 -12.99 -12.19 -2.02
CA GLY A 123 -14.38 -12.07 -1.55
C GLY A 123 -14.78 -10.71 -0.96
N ARG A 124 -13.82 -9.80 -0.74
CA ARG A 124 -14.02 -8.54 0.01
C ARG A 124 -13.86 -7.29 -0.83
N LYS A 125 -14.59 -6.24 -0.44
CA LYS A 125 -14.28 -4.88 -0.88
C LYS A 125 -13.09 -4.36 -0.08
N VAL A 126 -12.31 -3.48 -0.71
CA VAL A 126 -11.11 -2.90 -0.13
C VAL A 126 -11.09 -1.39 -0.35
N ARG A 127 -10.47 -0.67 0.58
CA ARG A 127 -10.18 0.76 0.44
C ARG A 127 -8.70 0.91 0.09
N PHE A 128 -8.41 1.82 -0.82
CA PHE A 128 -7.03 2.18 -1.17
C PHE A 128 -6.64 3.46 -0.46
N VAL A 129 -5.42 3.48 0.05
CA VAL A 129 -4.77 4.65 0.61
C VAL A 129 -3.51 4.92 -0.20
N ASP A 130 -3.33 6.17 -0.60
CA ASP A 130 -2.12 6.65 -1.29
C ASP A 130 -0.86 6.25 -0.51
N HIS A 131 0.15 5.76 -1.21
CA HIS A 131 1.38 5.18 -0.69
C HIS A 131 2.14 6.17 0.22
N HIS A 132 2.33 7.40 -0.26
CA HIS A 132 2.97 8.45 0.53
C HIS A 132 2.12 8.86 1.74
N THR A 133 0.79 8.83 1.61
CA THR A 133 -0.14 9.06 2.72
C THR A 133 0.01 7.95 3.76
N ALA A 134 0.08 6.68 3.34
CA ALA A 134 0.33 5.56 4.24
C ALA A 134 1.66 5.71 4.99
N HIS A 135 2.73 6.15 4.32
CA HIS A 135 4.00 6.52 4.98
C HIS A 135 3.85 7.66 5.99
N GLY A 136 3.10 8.71 5.64
CA GLY A 136 2.84 9.83 6.56
C GLY A 136 2.12 9.39 7.82
N TYR A 137 1.06 8.58 7.67
CA TYR A 137 0.32 8.04 8.81
C TYR A 137 1.13 7.03 9.63
N SER A 138 1.92 6.15 9.02
CA SER A 138 2.71 5.18 9.77
C SER A 138 3.78 5.85 10.62
N ALA A 139 4.45 6.89 10.08
CA ALA A 139 5.39 7.70 10.82
C ALA A 139 4.71 8.48 11.95
N TYR A 140 3.62 9.19 11.65
CA TYR A 140 2.91 10.01 12.64
C TYR A 140 2.30 9.17 13.78
N ALA A 141 1.57 8.11 13.45
CA ALA A 141 0.87 7.27 14.43
C ALA A 141 1.84 6.54 15.39
N THR A 142 3.08 6.33 14.99
CA THR A 142 4.12 5.69 15.82
C THR A 142 5.07 6.68 16.48
N SER A 143 4.93 7.99 16.21
CA SER A 143 5.87 9.00 16.68
C SER A 143 5.71 9.38 18.15
N GLY A 144 4.51 9.18 18.73
CA GLY A 144 4.17 9.64 20.07
C GLY A 144 3.91 11.15 20.18
N PHE A 145 4.00 11.91 19.09
CA PHE A 145 3.71 13.35 19.10
C PHE A 145 2.21 13.62 18.88
N PRO A 146 1.62 14.57 19.62
CA PRO A 146 0.24 14.99 19.40
C PRO A 146 0.06 15.80 18.10
N GLU A 147 1.13 16.46 17.65
CA GLU A 147 1.21 17.22 16.41
C GLU A 147 2.62 17.07 15.81
N ALA A 148 2.71 16.87 14.50
CA ALA A 148 3.98 16.69 13.79
C ALA A 148 3.88 17.08 12.32
N VAL A 149 5.02 17.44 11.74
CA VAL A 149 5.18 17.45 10.27
C VAL A 149 5.75 16.10 9.86
N ALA A 150 5.02 15.36 9.05
CA ALA A 150 5.51 14.11 8.47
C ALA A 150 6.03 14.37 7.05
N VAL A 151 7.17 13.79 6.72
CA VAL A 151 7.75 13.83 5.37
C VAL A 151 7.94 12.40 4.91
N SER A 152 7.35 12.05 3.76
CA SER A 152 7.70 10.83 3.05
C SER A 152 8.56 11.18 1.85
N ALA A 153 9.66 10.46 1.69
CA ALA A 153 10.58 10.58 0.56
C ALA A 153 10.98 9.16 0.15
N ASP A 154 10.66 8.79 -1.08
CA ASP A 154 11.00 7.50 -1.68
C ASP A 154 11.30 7.72 -3.17
N ASN A 155 11.59 6.66 -3.92
CA ASN A 155 11.80 6.75 -5.36
C ASN A 155 10.53 7.23 -6.07
N MET A 156 9.49 6.40 -6.10
CA MET A 156 8.20 6.80 -6.63
C MET A 156 7.05 5.98 -6.05
N GLY A 157 6.05 6.68 -5.50
CA GLY A 157 4.74 6.13 -5.12
C GLY A 157 3.61 7.04 -5.59
N ASP A 158 2.56 6.48 -6.20
CA ASP A 158 1.37 7.23 -6.61
C ASP A 158 1.64 8.48 -7.49
N GLY A 159 2.74 8.49 -8.22
CA GLY A 159 3.17 9.61 -9.07
C GLY A 159 3.99 10.71 -8.36
N TYR A 160 4.27 10.53 -7.07
CA TYR A 160 5.11 11.40 -6.26
C TYR A 160 6.41 10.71 -5.87
N ALA A 161 7.47 11.49 -5.65
CA ALA A 161 8.72 11.04 -5.04
C ALA A 161 8.78 11.46 -3.57
N ALA A 162 8.09 12.54 -3.20
CA ALA A 162 8.00 12.98 -1.82
C ALA A 162 6.69 13.71 -1.54
N LYS A 163 6.23 13.65 -0.29
CA LYS A 163 5.11 14.44 0.22
C LYS A 163 5.38 14.94 1.63
N VAL A 164 4.82 16.11 1.94
CA VAL A 164 4.85 16.75 3.26
C VAL A 164 3.44 16.81 3.80
N PHE A 165 3.27 16.48 5.07
CA PHE A 165 1.99 16.46 5.76
C PHE A 165 2.03 17.25 7.06
N ASP A 166 0.95 17.95 7.34
CA ASP A 166 0.61 18.54 8.62
C ASP A 166 -0.27 17.54 9.37
N CYS A 167 0.26 16.95 10.44
CA CYS A 167 -0.41 15.90 11.19
C CYS A 167 -0.80 16.39 12.59
N SER A 168 -2.10 16.38 12.89
CA SER A 168 -2.67 16.76 14.19
C SER A 168 -4.00 16.05 14.44
N GLY A 169 -4.29 15.73 15.70
CA GLY A 169 -5.56 15.12 16.11
C GLY A 169 -5.90 13.83 15.35
N GLY A 170 -4.92 12.93 15.22
CA GLY A 170 -5.06 11.65 14.51
C GLY A 170 -5.21 11.74 12.97
N ARG A 171 -5.01 12.92 12.36
CA ARG A 171 -5.14 13.12 10.91
C ARG A 171 -3.89 13.75 10.32
N CYS A 172 -3.52 13.34 9.12
CA CYS A 172 -2.48 13.97 8.31
C CYS A 172 -3.09 14.63 7.08
N ARG A 173 -2.90 15.94 6.96
CA ARG A 173 -3.29 16.75 5.79
C ARG A 173 -2.07 16.97 4.91
N GLU A 174 -2.16 16.58 3.63
CA GLU A 174 -1.12 16.86 2.64
C GLU A 174 -0.94 18.37 2.45
N LEU A 175 0.30 18.86 2.59
CA LEU A 175 0.69 20.25 2.35
C LEU A 175 1.34 20.43 0.98
N TYR A 176 2.19 19.47 0.59
CA TYR A 176 2.97 19.54 -0.63
C TYR A 176 3.32 18.15 -1.14
N GLY A 177 3.40 18.00 -2.46
CA GLY A 177 3.87 16.78 -3.12
C GLY A 177 4.83 17.09 -4.26
N SER A 178 6.01 16.50 -4.23
CA SER A 178 6.97 16.53 -5.33
C SER A 178 6.68 15.39 -6.29
N ARG A 179 6.36 15.70 -7.55
CA ARG A 179 6.14 14.68 -8.59
C ARG A 179 7.43 13.93 -8.88
N ALA A 180 7.34 12.62 -9.08
CA ALA A 180 8.50 11.80 -9.41
C ALA A 180 9.01 12.02 -10.83
N LEU A 181 8.10 12.33 -11.76
CA LEU A 181 8.44 12.73 -13.13
C LEU A 181 8.16 14.23 -13.26
N ARG A 182 9.19 15.00 -13.63
CA ARG A 182 9.03 16.42 -13.99
C ARG A 182 8.41 16.48 -15.39
N SER A 183 7.27 17.15 -15.51
CA SER A 183 6.71 17.62 -16.79
C SER A 183 7.40 18.92 -17.21
#